data_AF-A0A6B3W0K3-F1
#
_entry.id   AF-A0A6B3W0K3-F1
#
_cell.length_a   1.000
_cell.length_b   1.000
_cell.length_c   1.000
_cell.angle_alpha   90.00
_cell.angle_beta   90.00
_cell.angle_gamma   90.00
#
_symmetry.space_group_name_H-M   'P 1'
#
loop_
_entity.id
_entity.type
_entity.pdbx_description
1 polymer ?
#
loop_
_entity_poly.entity_id
_entity_poly.type
_entity_poly.pdbx_seq_one_letter_code
_entity_poly.pdbx_strand_id
1 'polypeptide(L)' 'MSKQEMLTLIEKKRAELIRIVSKNGLSSTLAIKYSQELDYLLNQYNRLLSKKRG' A
#
# COMPACT_ATOMS: atom_id res chain seq x y z
N MET A 1 3.48 2.40 -15.39
CA MET A 1 4.19 1.81 -14.25
C MET A 1 4.42 0.34 -14.51
N SER A 2 5.67 -0.08 -14.42
CA SER A 2 6.07 -1.48 -14.39
C SER A 2 5.64 -2.14 -13.07
N LYS A 3 5.60 -3.48 -13.08
CA LYS A 3 5.35 -4.29 -11.89
C LYS A 3 6.31 -3.95 -10.74
N GLN A 4 7.57 -3.67 -11.06
CA GLN A 4 8.63 -3.45 -10.10
C GLN A 4 8.55 -2.07 -9.45
N GLU A 5 8.27 -1.02 -10.22
CA GLU A 5 8.00 0.32 -9.66
C GLU A 5 6.82 0.27 -8.67
N MET A 6 5.80 -0.51 -8.98
CA MET A 6 4.63 -0.64 -8.14
C MET A 6 4.92 -1.37 -6.82
N LEU A 7 5.74 -2.42 -6.87
CA LEU A 7 6.23 -3.10 -5.66
C LEU A 7 7.04 -2.14 -4.79
N THR A 8 7.92 -1.33 -5.38
CA THR A 8 8.68 -0.32 -4.64
C THR A 8 7.76 0.68 -3.93
N LEU A 9 6.69 1.12 -4.59
CA LEU A 9 5.71 2.02 -3.97
C LEU A 9 4.94 1.35 -2.82
N ILE A 10 4.56 0.09 -2.96
CA ILE A 10 3.88 -0.69 -1.91
C ILE A 10 4.79 -0.81 -0.69
N GLU A 11 6.06 -1.19 -0.86
CA GLU A 11 7.01 -1.34 0.25
C GLU A 11 7.30 -0.01 0.94
N LYS A 12 7.49 1.06 0.17
CA LYS A 12 7.64 2.41 0.73
C LYS A 12 6.42 2.80 1.56
N LYS A 13 5.21 2.57 1.04
CA LYS A 13 3.97 2.93 1.75
C LYS A 13 3.73 2.08 2.99
N ARG A 14 4.10 0.80 2.94
CA ARG A 14 4.08 -0.11 4.10
C ARG A 14 5.00 0.39 5.21
N ALA A 15 6.24 0.77 4.88
CA ALA A 15 7.17 1.33 5.85
C ALA A 15 6.63 2.63 6.47
N GLU A 16 6.02 3.50 5.66
CA GLU A 16 5.36 4.72 6.17
C GLU A 16 4.22 4.40 7.14
N LEU A 17 3.33 3.46 6.79
CA LEU A 17 2.23 3.02 7.64
C LEU A 17 2.74 2.50 8.99
N ILE A 18 3.77 1.65 8.99
CA ILE A 18 4.36 1.11 10.21
C ILE A 18 4.83 2.25 11.12
N ARG A 19 5.56 3.25 10.58
CA ARG A 19 6.01 4.41 11.37
C ARG A 19 4.82 5.22 11.92
N ILE A 20 3.79 5.43 11.12
CA ILE A 20 2.59 6.17 11.55
C ILE A 20 1.86 5.44 12.66
N VAL A 21 1.68 4.12 12.54
CA VAL A 21 1.07 3.27 13.56
C VAL A 21 1.90 3.27 14.84
N SER A 22 3.22 3.14 14.75
CA SER A 22 4.12 3.22 15.91
C SER A 22 4.05 4.57 16.62
N LYS A 23 3.81 5.67 15.90
CA LYS A 23 3.76 7.02 16.48
C LYS A 23 2.38 7.43 16.99
N ASN A 24 1.31 7.06 16.28
CA ASN A 24 -0.05 7.58 16.53
C ASN A 24 -1.03 6.50 16.99
N GLY A 25 -0.63 5.23 17.00
CA GLY A 25 -1.51 4.10 17.21
C GLY A 25 -2.29 3.71 15.96
N LEU A 26 -2.72 2.45 15.93
CA LEU A 26 -3.42 1.84 14.80
C LEU A 26 -4.80 2.46 14.53
N SER A 27 -5.48 2.93 15.57
CA SER A 27 -6.80 3.56 15.48
C SER A 27 -6.77 5.04 15.11
N SER A 28 -5.58 5.64 14.93
CA SER A 28 -5.49 7.02 14.49
C SER A 28 -6.04 7.18 13.07
N THR A 29 -6.75 8.29 12.82
CA THR A 29 -7.24 8.64 11.48
C THR A 29 -6.12 8.61 10.44
N LEU A 30 -4.90 8.96 10.85
CA LEU A 30 -3.72 8.94 9.99
C LEU A 30 -3.28 7.51 9.64
N ALA A 31 -3.25 6.59 10.61
CA ALA A 31 -2.95 5.18 10.35
C ALA A 31 -4.01 4.55 9.44
N ILE A 32 -5.30 4.83 9.69
CA ILE A 32 -6.41 4.35 8.86
C ILE A 32 -6.26 4.85 7.42
N LYS A 33 -5.98 6.15 7.22
CA LYS A 33 -5.76 6.72 5.89
C LYS A 33 -4.59 6.04 5.16
N TYR A 34 -3.46 5.85 5.84
CA TYR A 34 -2.30 5.21 5.23
C TYR A 34 -2.55 3.73 4.92
N SER A 35 -3.37 3.05 5.73
CA SER A 35 -3.81 1.68 5.48
C SER A 35 -4.69 1.59 4.23
N GLN A 36 -5.60 2.53 4.03
CA GLN A 36 -6.45 2.60 2.84
C GLN A 36 -5.63 2.89 1.57
N GLU A 37 -4.65 3.78 1.66
CA GLU A 37 -3.75 4.07 0.54
C GLU A 37 -2.87 2.86 0.17
N LEU A 38 -2.37 2.12 1.17
CA LEU A 38 -1.63 0.88 0.94
C LEU A 38 -2.52 -0.19 0.29
N ASP A 39 -3.75 -0.35 0.77
CA ASP A 39 -4.72 -1.29 0.19
C ASP A 39 -5.05 -0.96 -1.27
N TYR A 40 -5.22 0.33 -1.59
CA TYR A 40 -5.39 0.77 -2.97
C TYR A 40 -4.21 0.35 -3.87
N LEU A 41 -2.97 0.55 -3.41
CA LEU A 41 -1.78 0.15 -4.16
C LEU A 41 -1.73 -1.37 -4.38
N LEU A 42 -2.04 -2.16 -3.35
CA LEU A 42 -2.11 -3.62 -3.43
C LEU A 42 -3.18 -4.07 -4.44
N ASN A 43 -4.35 -3.45 -4.40
CA ASN A 43 -5.45 -3.76 -5.32
C ASN A 43 -5.10 -3.42 -6.77
N GLN A 44 -4.46 -2.28 -7.02
CA GLN A 44 -4.00 -1.92 -8.35
C GLN A 44 -2.94 -2.92 -8.85
N TYR A 45 -2.02 -3.37 -7.98
CA TYR A 45 -1.00 -4.35 -8.33
C TYR A 45 -1.63 -5.71 -8.66
N ASN A 46 -2.59 -6.15 -7.85
CA ASN A 46 -3.36 -7.37 -8.09
C ASN A 46 -4.12 -7.31 -9.42
N ARG A 47 -4.69 -6.15 -9.79
CA ARG A 47 -5.35 -5.94 -11.09
C ARG A 47 -4.37 -6.04 -12.27
N LEU A 48 -3.14 -5.54 -12.11
CA LEU A 48 -2.09 -5.69 -13.13
C LEU A 48 -1.69 -7.16 -13.31
N LEU A 49 -1.68 -7.94 -12.23
CA LEU A 49 -1.41 -9.38 -12.29
C LEU A 49 -2.58 -10.18 -12.88
N SER A 50 -3.82 -9.82 -12.54
CA SER A 50 -5.01 -10.53 -13.05
C SER A 50 -5.23 -10.30 -14.55
N LYS A 51 -4.93 -9.09 -15.07
CA LYS A 51 -4.97 -8.80 -16.51
C LYS A 51 -4.00 -9.61 -17.37
N LYS A 52 -3.00 -10.26 -16.77
CA LYS A 52 -1.99 -11.06 -17.50
C LYS A 52 -2.38 -12.55 -17.65
N ARG A 53 -3.56 -12.94 -17.14
CA ARG A 53 -4.07 -14.33 -17.15
C ARG A 53 -5.28 -14.54 -18.07
N GLY A 54 -5.66 -13.53 -18.88
CA GLY A 54 -6.74 -13.61 -19.86
C GLY A 54 -6.21 -13.53 -21.28
#